data_AF-A0A2H5B3D5-F1
#
_entry.id   AF-A0A2H5B3D5-F1
#
_cell.length_a   1.000
_cell.length_b   1.000
_cell.length_c   1.000
_cell.angle_alpha   90.00
_cell.angle_beta   90.00
_cell.angle_gamma   90.00
#
_symmetry.space_group_name_H-M   'P 1'
#
loop_
_entity.id
_entity.type
_entity.pdbx_description
1 polymer ?
#
loop_
_entity_poly.entity_id
_entity_poly.type
_entity_poly.pdbx_seq_one_letter_code
_entity_poly.pdbx_strand_id
1 'polypeptide(L)'
;MNENVIENENVNVIENETAIETVAALRLTVFVGENDVWHHRPLYSEIVHRAHAAGLAGASVFRGVEGFGGSAVVHTTRLLSLGEDLPVAVVIVDAPERVRAFLPELAGLVAEGLAVLDSCETVRFGDGA
;
A
#
# COMPACT_ATOMS: atom_id res chain seq x y z
N MET A 1 42.47 -6.18 -9.39
CA MET A 1 41.55 -6.59 -8.31
C MET A 1 40.37 -5.65 -8.41
N ASN A 2 39.23 -6.18 -8.86
CA ASN A 2 38.17 -5.41 -9.49
C ASN A 2 37.38 -4.58 -8.47
N GLU A 3 37.17 -3.31 -8.80
CA GLU A 3 36.15 -2.45 -8.21
C GLU A 3 34.78 -2.90 -8.74
N ASN A 4 33.93 -3.42 -7.86
CA ASN A 4 32.51 -3.56 -8.15
C ASN A 4 31.83 -2.25 -7.71
N VAL A 5 31.76 -1.28 -8.63
CA VAL A 5 30.80 -0.19 -8.52
C VAL A 5 29.46 -0.78 -8.97
N ILE A 6 28.55 -1.00 -8.02
CA ILE A 6 27.16 -1.30 -8.34
C ILE A 6 26.54 0.04 -8.76
N GLU A 7 26.51 0.32 -10.05
CA GLU A 7 25.60 1.33 -10.59
C GLU A 7 24.18 0.80 -10.36
N ASN A 8 23.52 1.27 -9.30
CA ASN A 8 22.11 0.95 -9.07
C ASN A 8 21.29 1.67 -10.15
N GLU A 9 20.91 0.96 -11.21
CA GLU A 9 20.11 1.45 -12.36
C GLU A 9 18.73 2.06 -11.98
N ASN A 10 18.36 2.05 -10.70
CA ASN A 10 17.05 2.49 -10.19
C ASN A 10 17.11 3.82 -9.41
N VAL A 11 18.25 4.52 -9.43
CA VAL A 11 18.45 5.79 -8.71
C VAL A 11 18.53 6.94 -9.70
N ASN A 12 17.61 7.91 -9.61
CA ASN A 12 17.70 9.15 -10.38
C ASN A 12 18.18 10.29 -9.48
N VAL A 13 19.03 11.16 -10.01
CA VAL A 13 19.55 12.33 -9.29
C VAL A 13 18.91 13.59 -9.86
N ILE A 14 18.26 14.39 -9.01
CA ILE A 14 17.74 15.70 -9.37
C ILE A 14 18.80 16.76 -9.01
N GLU A 15 19.38 17.42 -10.01
CA GLU A 15 20.38 18.49 -9.80
C GLU A 15 19.72 19.74 -9.20
N ASN A 16 20.03 20.04 -7.93
CA ASN A 16 19.80 21.33 -7.27
C ASN A 16 20.97 21.62 -6.29
N GLU A 17 21.00 22.76 -5.58
CA GLU A 17 22.09 23.12 -4.63
C GLU A 17 22.37 22.05 -3.55
N THR A 18 21.49 21.07 -3.37
CA THR A 18 21.66 19.85 -2.56
C THR A 18 21.11 18.65 -3.35
N ALA A 19 21.96 17.84 -3.97
CA ALA A 19 21.53 16.71 -4.80
C ALA A 19 20.47 15.84 -4.09
N ILE A 20 19.30 15.69 -4.73
CA ILE A 20 18.21 14.85 -4.21
C ILE A 20 18.27 13.52 -4.95
N GLU A 21 18.56 12.44 -4.22
CA GLU A 21 18.48 11.07 -4.73
C GLU A 21 17.06 10.55 -4.64
N THR A 22 16.55 10.05 -5.76
CA THR A 22 15.27 9.34 -5.85
C THR A 22 15.53 7.87 -6.14
N VAL A 23 14.67 6.99 -5.64
CA VAL A 23 14.73 5.55 -5.91
C VAL A 23 13.40 5.05 -6.44
N ALA A 24 13.43 4.31 -7.55
CA ALA A 24 12.23 3.68 -8.12
C ALA A 24 11.54 2.76 -7.09
N ALA A 25 10.21 2.85 -7.03
CA ALA A 25 9.37 2.13 -6.09
C ALA A 25 8.02 1.79 -6.72
N LEU A 26 7.25 0.95 -6.03
CA LEU A 26 5.88 0.64 -6.39
C LEU A 26 4.95 1.02 -5.24
N ARG A 27 3.90 1.79 -5.54
CA ARG A 27 2.83 2.09 -4.59
C ARG A 27 1.68 1.14 -4.81
N LEU A 28 1.32 0.39 -3.76
CA LEU A 28 0.10 -0.39 -3.67
C LEU A 28 -0.93 0.40 -2.87
N THR A 29 -2.09 0.65 -3.46
CA THR A 29 -3.24 1.24 -2.78
C THR A 29 -4.39 0.25 -2.77
N VAL A 30 -4.82 -0.18 -1.60
CA VAL A 30 -5.95 -1.10 -1.41
C VAL A 30 -7.15 -0.31 -0.89
N PHE A 31 -8.30 -0.43 -1.55
CA PHE A 31 -9.54 0.20 -1.15
C PHE A 31 -10.46 -0.83 -0.49
N VAL A 32 -10.89 -0.54 0.73
CA VAL A 32 -11.81 -1.36 1.53
C VAL A 32 -12.86 -0.46 2.20
N GLY A 33 -13.97 -1.02 2.65
CA GLY A 33 -14.91 -0.34 3.55
C GLY A 33 -14.35 -0.21 4.96
N GLU A 34 -14.78 0.82 5.69
CA GLU A 34 -14.43 0.97 7.11
C GLU A 34 -14.95 -0.21 7.95
N ASN A 35 -16.10 -0.75 7.56
CA ASN A 35 -16.76 -1.84 8.29
C ASN A 35 -16.35 -3.24 7.81
N ASP A 36 -15.47 -3.33 6.80
CA ASP A 36 -14.97 -4.63 6.33
C ASP A 36 -14.18 -5.33 7.43
N VAL A 37 -14.42 -6.63 7.60
CA VAL A 37 -13.80 -7.43 8.65
C VAL A 37 -13.19 -8.73 8.14
N TRP A 38 -12.06 -9.09 8.74
CA TRP A 38 -11.41 -10.38 8.60
C TRP A 38 -11.28 -11.04 9.97
N HIS A 39 -11.91 -12.21 10.16
CA HIS A 39 -11.95 -12.92 11.45
C HIS A 39 -12.24 -11.98 12.65
N HIS A 40 -13.27 -11.14 12.54
CA HIS A 40 -13.72 -10.18 13.56
C HIS A 40 -12.75 -9.01 13.84
N ARG A 41 -11.73 -8.81 13.00
CA ARG A 41 -10.85 -7.63 13.04
C ARG A 41 -11.09 -6.75 11.82
N PRO A 42 -10.91 -5.42 11.91
CA PRO A 42 -11.02 -4.54 10.76
C PRO A 42 -10.05 -4.97 9.65
N LEU A 43 -10.55 -5.11 8.42
CA LEU A 43 -9.78 -5.62 7.28
C LEU A 43 -8.55 -4.73 6.98
N TYR A 44 -8.71 -3.40 7.01
CA TYR A 44 -7.58 -2.49 6.82
C TYR A 44 -6.47 -2.70 7.84
N SER A 45 -6.81 -3.03 9.09
CA SER A 45 -5.85 -3.27 10.16
C SER A 45 -5.12 -4.60 9.95
N GLU A 46 -5.83 -5.62 9.48
CA GLU A 46 -5.24 -6.90 9.11
C GLU A 46 -4.26 -6.76 7.93
N ILE A 47 -4.60 -5.95 6.91
CA ILE A 47 -3.70 -5.66 5.78
C ILE A 47 -2.39 -5.04 6.29
N VAL A 48 -2.47 -4.03 7.16
CA VAL A 48 -1.28 -3.40 7.77
C VAL A 48 -0.47 -4.41 8.57
N HIS A 49 -1.12 -5.27 9.35
CA HIS A 49 -0.44 -6.29 10.15
C HIS A 49 0.34 -7.27 9.27
N ARG A 50 -0.26 -7.77 8.17
CA ARG A 50 0.44 -8.66 7.24
C ARG A 50 1.54 -7.95 6.47
N ALA A 51 1.32 -6.70 6.06
CA ALA A 51 2.36 -5.92 5.40
C ALA A 51 3.60 -5.74 6.29
N HIS A 52 3.38 -5.46 7.58
CA HIS A 52 4.44 -5.41 8.57
C HIS A 52 5.11 -6.78 8.79
N ALA A 53 4.33 -7.87 8.87
CA ALA A 53 4.86 -9.22 9.02
C ALA A 53 5.69 -9.69 7.80
N ALA A 54 5.31 -9.26 6.59
CA ALA A 54 6.06 -9.45 5.35
C ALA A 54 7.31 -8.55 5.25
N GLY A 55 7.52 -7.68 6.24
CA GLY A 55 8.68 -6.81 6.36
C GLY A 55 8.65 -5.58 5.45
N LEU A 56 7.51 -5.25 4.84
CA LEU A 56 7.39 -4.07 3.97
C LEU A 56 7.81 -2.80 4.71
N ALA A 57 8.40 -1.85 3.97
CA ALA A 57 9.00 -0.64 4.52
C ALA A 57 8.02 0.23 5.33
N GLY A 58 6.73 0.19 4.99
CA GLY A 58 5.68 0.84 5.75
C GLY A 58 4.30 0.72 5.08
N ALA A 59 3.28 1.04 5.86
CA ALA A 59 1.90 1.14 5.40
C ALA A 59 1.21 2.31 6.11
N SER A 60 0.39 3.06 5.38
CA SER A 60 -0.42 4.17 5.91
C SER A 60 -1.88 3.93 5.59
N VAL A 61 -2.76 4.28 6.53
CA VAL A 61 -4.21 4.13 6.37
C VAL A 61 -4.86 5.50 6.32
N PHE A 62 -5.69 5.72 5.31
CA PHE A 62 -6.45 6.96 5.10
C PHE A 62 -7.94 6.65 5.09
N ARG A 63 -8.72 7.44 5.82
CA ARG A 63 -10.18 7.36 5.81
C ARG A 63 -10.74 8.48 4.94
N GLY A 64 -11.58 8.14 3.97
CA GLY A 64 -12.32 9.12 3.18
C GLY A 64 -13.48 9.72 3.95
N VAL A 65 -13.88 10.93 3.57
CA VAL A 65 -15.06 11.61 4.14
C VAL A 65 -16.35 11.13 3.45
N GLU A 66 -16.23 10.72 2.19
CA GLU A 66 -17.31 10.18 1.36
C GLU A 66 -16.71 9.33 0.23
N GLY A 67 -17.52 8.47 -0.39
CA GLY A 67 -17.13 7.68 -1.54
C GLY A 67 -18.28 6.84 -2.09
N PHE A 68 -18.14 6.37 -3.33
CA PHE A 68 -19.04 5.42 -3.95
C PHE A 68 -18.23 4.36 -4.69
N GLY A 69 -18.70 3.12 -4.74
CA GLY A 69 -17.96 2.03 -5.38
C GLY A 69 -18.66 0.68 -5.26
N GLY A 70 -18.22 -0.28 -6.07
CA GLY A 70 -18.78 -1.64 -6.11
C GLY A 70 -18.33 -2.54 -4.96
N SER A 71 -17.27 -2.17 -4.25
CA SER A 71 -16.74 -2.89 -3.09
C SER A 71 -17.43 -2.44 -1.79
N ALA A 72 -18.72 -2.77 -1.71
CA ALA A 72 -19.47 -2.91 -0.46
C ALA A 72 -19.81 -4.41 -0.21
N VAL A 73 -19.03 -5.31 -0.82
CA VAL A 73 -19.28 -6.76 -0.87
C VAL A 73 -18.58 -7.39 0.33
N VAL A 74 -19.21 -8.01 1.32
CA VAL A 74 -20.49 -8.71 1.37
C VAL A 74 -21.09 -8.45 2.76
N HIS A 75 -22.14 -7.63 2.86
CA HIS A 75 -23.07 -7.72 3.99
C HIS A 75 -23.91 -8.99 3.82
N THR A 76 -23.31 -10.16 4.07
CA THR A 76 -24.04 -11.42 4.04
C THR A 76 -25.07 -11.37 5.16
N THR A 77 -26.32 -11.22 4.72
CA THR A 77 -27.58 -11.46 5.44
C THR A 77 -28.21 -10.31 6.21
N ARG A 78 -27.75 -9.05 6.16
CA ARG A 78 -28.58 -7.93 6.66
C ARG A 78 -28.45 -6.68 5.79
N LEU A 79 -29.56 -6.40 5.09
CA LEU A 79 -30.03 -5.12 4.57
C LEU A 79 -28.95 -4.11 4.13
N LEU A 80 -28.88 -3.86 2.81
CA LEU A 80 -28.60 -2.57 2.17
C LEU A 80 -28.06 -1.47 3.11
N SER A 81 -26.76 -1.49 3.42
CA SER A 81 -26.11 -0.36 4.11
C SER A 81 -25.86 0.75 3.10
N LEU A 82 -26.93 1.45 2.72
CA LEU A 82 -26.85 2.71 1.98
C LEU A 82 -26.47 3.89 2.92
N GLY A 83 -25.82 3.60 4.05
CA GLY A 83 -25.39 4.58 5.03
C GLY A 83 -24.03 4.22 5.63
N GLU A 84 -23.16 5.23 5.68
CA GLU A 84 -21.97 5.33 6.55
C GLU A 84 -20.82 4.32 6.40
N ASP A 85 -20.74 3.53 5.32
CA ASP A 85 -19.51 2.77 5.04
C ASP A 85 -18.50 3.65 4.30
N LEU A 86 -17.67 4.35 5.06
CA LEU A 86 -16.66 5.25 4.51
C LEU A 86 -15.52 4.45 3.85
N PRO A 87 -15.00 4.89 2.70
CA PRO A 87 -13.88 4.22 2.06
C PRO A 87 -12.61 4.39 2.91
N VAL A 88 -11.86 3.31 3.05
CA VAL A 88 -10.53 3.29 3.67
C VAL A 88 -9.51 2.86 2.62
N ALA A 89 -8.45 3.65 2.47
CA ALA A 89 -7.32 3.36 1.60
C ALA A 89 -6.11 2.95 2.44
N VAL A 90 -5.58 1.76 2.19
CA VAL A 90 -4.29 1.32 2.72
C VAL A 90 -3.22 1.51 1.65
N VAL A 91 -2.24 2.37 1.92
CA VAL A 91 -1.16 2.72 1.00
C VAL A 91 0.14 2.11 1.49
N ILE A 92 0.79 1.32 0.64
CA ILE A 92 2.09 0.69 0.88
C ILE A 92 3.03 1.17 -0.23
N VAL A 93 4.23 1.61 0.13
CA VAL A 93 5.28 1.98 -0.83
C VAL A 93 6.57 1.26 -0.46
N ASP A 94 7.08 0.46 -1.39
CA ASP A 94 8.35 -0.26 -1.21
C ASP A 94 8.96 -0.61 -2.59
N ALA A 95 10.09 -1.31 -2.59
CA ALA A 95 10.69 -1.89 -3.78
C ALA A 95 9.65 -2.75 -4.55
N PRO A 96 9.61 -2.65 -5.90
CA PRO A 96 8.58 -3.31 -6.71
C PRO A 96 8.46 -4.81 -6.45
N GLU A 97 9.57 -5.50 -6.24
CA GLU A 97 9.62 -6.94 -6.00
C GLU A 97 8.94 -7.32 -4.68
N ARG A 98 9.12 -6.50 -3.64
CA ARG A 98 8.54 -6.73 -2.31
C ARG A 98 7.04 -6.52 -2.31
N VAL A 99 6.57 -5.45 -2.95
CA VAL A 99 5.14 -5.18 -3.12
C VAL A 99 4.47 -6.30 -3.92
N ARG A 100 5.09 -6.77 -5.01
CA ARG A 100 4.56 -7.88 -5.81
C ARG A 100 4.54 -9.20 -5.05
N ALA A 101 5.57 -9.47 -4.24
CA ALA A 101 5.62 -10.66 -3.39
C ALA A 101 4.53 -10.67 -2.31
N PHE A 102 4.04 -9.50 -1.89
CA PHE A 102 2.95 -9.37 -0.93
C PHE A 102 1.55 -9.60 -1.53
N LEU A 103 1.38 -9.47 -2.86
CA LEU A 103 0.07 -9.59 -3.52
C LEU A 103 -0.66 -10.92 -3.25
N PRO A 104 -0.01 -12.10 -3.20
CA PRO A 104 -0.68 -13.35 -2.83
C PRO A 104 -1.25 -13.34 -1.40
N GLU A 105 -0.55 -12.72 -0.44
CA GLU A 105 -1.04 -12.59 0.94
C GLU A 105 -2.26 -11.67 1.02
N LEU A 106 -2.24 -10.58 0.23
CA LEU A 106 -3.36 -9.66 0.10
C LEU A 106 -4.56 -10.31 -0.59
N ALA A 107 -4.35 -11.10 -1.63
CA ALA A 107 -5.41 -11.83 -2.33
C ALA A 107 -6.12 -12.83 -1.41
N GLY A 108 -5.42 -13.35 -0.40
CA GLY A 108 -6.03 -14.19 0.65
C GLY A 108 -6.91 -13.44 1.65
N LEU A 109 -6.84 -12.10 1.69
CA LEU A 109 -7.62 -11.23 2.57
C LEU A 109 -8.79 -10.56 1.85
N VAL A 110 -8.55 -10.07 0.64
CA VAL A 110 -9.50 -9.29 -0.15
C VAL A 110 -10.13 -10.21 -1.18
N ALA A 111 -11.23 -10.87 -0.80
CA ALA A 111 -11.96 -11.78 -1.70
C ALA A 111 -12.62 -11.01 -2.86
N GLU A 112 -13.13 -9.82 -2.57
CA GLU A 112 -13.72 -8.88 -3.54
C GLU A 112 -13.28 -7.46 -3.15
N GLY A 113 -12.75 -6.68 -4.09
CA GLY A 113 -12.19 -5.36 -3.80
C GLY A 113 -11.35 -4.80 -4.94
N LEU A 114 -10.83 -3.58 -4.76
CA LEU A 114 -9.95 -2.93 -5.72
C LEU A 114 -8.60 -2.63 -5.07
N ALA A 115 -7.54 -2.98 -5.78
CA ALA A 115 -6.20 -2.52 -5.50
C ALA A 115 -5.57 -1.93 -6.75
N VAL A 116 -4.77 -0.87 -6.59
CA VAL A 116 -4.05 -0.19 -7.66
C VAL A 116 -2.55 -0.28 -7.40
N LEU A 117 -1.78 -0.45 -8.47
CA LEU A 117 -0.33 -0.40 -8.47
C LEU A 117 0.11 0.79 -9.34
N ASP A 118 0.81 1.75 -8.74
CA ASP A 118 1.42 2.88 -9.45
C ASP A 118 2.94 2.80 -9.35
N SER A 119 3.65 2.94 -10.47
CA SER A 119 5.09 3.22 -10.44
C SER A 119 5.33 4.60 -9.85
N CYS A 120 6.24 4.71 -8.90
CA CYS A 120 6.61 5.98 -8.27
C CYS A 120 8.09 6.02 -7.93
N GLU A 121 8.55 7.16 -7.45
CA GLU A 121 9.88 7.32 -6.88
C GLU A 121 9.78 7.72 -5.41
N THR A 122 10.73 7.25 -4.61
CA THR A 122 10.85 7.64 -3.19
C THR A 122 12.04 8.55 -3.01
N VAL A 123 11.89 9.52 -2.12
CA VAL A 123 12.94 10.44 -1.71
C VAL A 123 13.06 10.35 -0.20
N ARG A 124 14.29 10.23 0.31
CA ARG A 124 14.56 10.34 1.75
C ARG A 124 15.15 11.71 2.04
N PHE A 125 14.59 12.39 3.03
CA PHE A 125 15.08 13.65 3.53
C PHE A 125 15.75 13.43 4.89
N GLY A 126 17.01 13.84 5.04
CA GLY A 126 17.80 13.70 6.26
C GLY A 126 18.51 12.35 6.41
N ASP A 127 19.58 12.33 7.22
CA ASP A 127 20.28 11.10 7.58
C ASP A 127 19.39 10.25 8.48
N GLY A 128 19.07 9.04 8.05
CA GLY A 128 18.27 8.09 8.83
C GLY A 128 18.89 7.86 10.21
N ALA A 129 18.14 8.22 11.26
CA ALA A 129 18.41 7.84 12.64
C ALA A 129 17.61 6.59 13.01
#